data_AF-A0A381QPN1-F1
#
_entry.id   AF-A0A381QPN1-F1
#
_cell.length_a   1.000
_cell.length_b   1.000
_cell.length_c   1.000
_cell.angle_alpha   90.00
_cell.angle_beta   90.00
_cell.angle_gamma   90.00
#
_symmetry.space_group_name_H-M   'P 1'
#
loop_
_entity.id
_entity.type
_entity.pdbx_description
1 polymer ?
#
loop_
_entity_poly.entity_id
_entity_poly.type
_entity_poly.pdbx_seq_one_letter_code
_entity_poly.pdbx_strand_id
1 'polypeptide(L)'
;MRWLYEAPEEQLLVTNGQTMWLYDPLLENVTVQKLQKITEGTPLSFLLGLGNLQADFIHREISKNLLSGQDGLIVELEPKKSTANLAFIQLNVHPETYNLQTIALMDQQDNYRTIQLMNMKYNLEIEDNFFEFTVTNDMEVIEAGN
;
A
#
# COMPACT_ATOMS: atom_id res chain seq x y z
N MET A 1 9.27 -1.81 -5.65
CA MET A 1 7.88 -2.32 -5.65
C MET A 1 7.23 -2.02 -6.99
N ARG A 2 6.35 -2.90 -7.46
CA ARG A 2 5.51 -2.71 -8.64
C ARG A 2 4.07 -3.10 -8.29
N TRP A 3 3.13 -2.20 -8.50
CA TRP A 3 1.71 -2.41 -8.22
C TRP A 3 0.91 -2.10 -9.48
N LEU A 4 0.19 -3.10 -9.99
CA LEU A 4 -0.67 -2.99 -11.16
C LEU A 4 -2.13 -2.99 -10.70
N TYR A 5 -2.85 -1.92 -11.02
CA TYR A 5 -4.30 -1.89 -11.02
C TYR A 5 -4.77 -2.32 -12.41
N GLU A 6 -5.67 -3.30 -12.45
CA GLU A 6 -6.28 -3.78 -13.69
C GLU A 6 -7.64 -3.08 -13.87
N ALA A 7 -8.75 -3.79 -13.70
CA ALA A 7 -10.09 -3.21 -13.82
C ALA A 7 -10.51 -2.45 -12.53
N PRO A 8 -11.36 -1.41 -12.64
CA PRO A 8 -11.91 -0.86 -13.87
C PRO A 8 -11.01 0.16 -14.58
N GLU A 9 -10.06 0.76 -13.85
CA GLU A 9 -9.14 1.78 -14.35
C GLU A 9 -7.72 1.25 -14.19
N GLU A 10 -7.06 1.02 -15.32
CA GLU A 10 -5.69 0.52 -15.32
C GLU A 10 -4.74 1.61 -14.85
N GLN A 11 -3.90 1.28 -13.88
CA GLN A 11 -2.85 2.17 -13.39
C GLN A 11 -1.63 1.34 -12.99
N LEU A 12 -0.45 1.85 -13.26
CA LEU A 12 0.80 1.19 -12.87
C LEU A 12 1.61 2.10 -11.96
N LEU A 13 1.80 1.66 -10.72
CA LEU A 13 2.70 2.30 -9.77
C LEU A 13 3.99 1.49 -9.68
N VAL A 14 5.12 2.13 -9.98
CA VAL A 14 6.46 1.54 -9.89
C VAL A 14 7.33 2.38 -8.97
N THR A 15 8.17 1.74 -8.17
CA THR A 15 9.23 2.43 -7.43
C THR A 15 10.46 1.56 -7.24
N ASN A 16 11.63 2.16 -7.44
CA ASN A 16 12.94 1.58 -7.16
C ASN A 16 13.45 1.90 -5.74
N GLY A 17 12.60 2.46 -4.87
CA GLY A 17 12.97 2.87 -3.51
C GLY A 17 13.48 4.32 -3.41
N GLN A 18 13.68 5.03 -4.52
CA GLN A 18 14.06 6.45 -4.54
C GLN A 18 13.04 7.29 -5.31
N THR A 19 12.69 6.83 -6.50
CA THR A 19 11.71 7.47 -7.38
C THR A 19 10.44 6.61 -7.41
N MET A 20 9.30 7.27 -7.49
CA MET A 20 8.01 6.65 -7.77
C MET A 20 7.50 7.19 -9.10
N TRP A 21 7.01 6.27 -9.93
CA TRP A 21 6.28 6.54 -11.16
C TRP A 21 4.86 6.04 -10.98
N LEU A 22 3.88 6.90 -11.26
CA LEU A 22 2.48 6.51 -11.41
C LEU A 22 2.10 6.75 -12.86
N TYR A 23 1.93 5.67 -13.61
CA TYR A 23 1.55 5.69 -15.02
C TYR A 23 0.05 5.44 -15.16
N ASP A 24 -0.62 6.36 -15.85
CA ASP A 24 -2.01 6.23 -16.28
C ASP A 24 -2.02 5.97 -17.81
N PRO A 25 -2.31 4.73 -18.25
CA PRO A 25 -2.34 4.39 -19.66
C PRO A 25 -3.45 5.10 -20.44
N LEU A 26 -4.58 5.44 -19.80
CA LEU A 26 -5.72 6.08 -20.46
C LEU A 26 -5.39 7.54 -20.80
N LEU A 27 -4.66 8.22 -19.92
CA LEU A 27 -4.21 9.60 -20.12
C LEU A 27 -2.85 9.70 -20.81
N GLU A 28 -2.19 8.56 -21.06
CA GLU A 28 -0.83 8.49 -21.61
C GLU A 28 0.17 9.36 -20.80
N ASN A 29 0.00 9.42 -19.48
CA ASN A 29 0.82 10.26 -18.62
C ASN A 29 1.52 9.48 -17.52
N VAL A 30 2.66 10.01 -17.08
CA VAL A 30 3.43 9.49 -15.96
C VAL A 30 3.71 10.59 -14.97
N THR A 31 3.23 10.39 -13.74
CA THR A 31 3.57 11.25 -12.61
C THR A 31 4.84 10.74 -11.94
N VAL A 32 5.86 11.60 -11.84
CA VAL A 32 7.17 11.27 -11.26
C VAL A 32 7.36 12.02 -9.95
N GLN A 33 7.70 11.30 -8.88
CA GLN A 33 7.85 11.85 -7.53
C GLN A 33 8.99 11.19 -6.77
N LYS A 34 9.61 11.94 -5.84
CA LYS A 34 10.54 11.36 -4.86
C LYS A 34 9.74 10.58 -3.81
N LEU A 35 10.10 9.32 -3.58
CA LEU A 35 9.37 8.42 -2.68
C LEU A 35 9.19 9.00 -1.27
N GLN A 36 10.22 9.70 -0.77
CA GLN A 36 10.23 10.33 0.55
C GLN A 36 9.06 11.30 0.78
N LYS A 37 8.55 11.95 -0.27
CA LYS A 37 7.42 12.89 -0.16
C LYS A 37 6.06 12.21 0.02
N ILE A 38 5.98 10.92 -0.28
CA ILE A 38 4.72 10.14 -0.30
C ILE A 38 4.58 9.29 0.96
N THR A 39 5.72 8.87 1.51
CA THR A 39 5.79 7.96 2.66
C THR A 39 5.57 8.65 4.00
N GLU A 40 5.41 9.97 4.03
CA GLU A 40 5.13 10.68 5.28
C GLU A 40 3.69 10.41 5.75
N GLY A 41 3.56 9.46 6.68
CA GLY A 41 2.33 9.25 7.45
C GLY A 41 1.17 8.66 6.65
N THR A 42 1.42 7.91 5.58
CA THR A 42 0.34 7.29 4.80
C THR A 42 0.22 5.78 5.07
N PRO A 43 -0.99 5.22 5.13
CA PRO A 43 -1.21 3.77 5.14
C PRO A 43 -0.58 3.06 3.94
N LEU A 44 -0.41 3.77 2.82
CA LEU A 44 0.29 3.28 1.66
C LEU A 44 1.72 2.84 2.05
N SER A 45 2.46 3.64 2.83
CA SER A 45 3.82 3.29 3.31
C SER A 45 3.91 1.91 3.96
N PHE A 46 2.90 1.51 4.73
CA PHE A 46 2.82 0.17 5.31
C PHE A 46 2.64 -0.89 4.21
N LEU A 47 1.71 -0.68 3.28
CA LEU A 47 1.51 -1.58 2.12
C LEU A 47 2.73 -1.68 1.21
N LEU A 48 3.51 -0.59 1.12
CA LEU A 48 4.75 -0.51 0.33
C LEU A 48 5.93 -1.25 0.99
N GLY A 49 5.76 -1.79 2.21
CA GLY A 49 6.85 -2.41 2.99
C GLY A 49 7.88 -1.41 3.51
N LEU A 50 7.56 -0.12 3.52
CA LEU A 50 8.42 0.97 3.97
C LEU A 50 8.14 1.36 5.42
N GLY A 51 6.98 0.98 5.96
CA GLY A 51 6.60 1.19 7.35
C GLY A 51 7.10 0.07 8.28
N ASN A 52 7.35 0.42 9.54
CA ASN A 52 7.65 -0.53 10.60
C ASN A 52 6.48 -0.56 11.59
N LEU A 53 5.71 -1.65 11.59
CA LEU A 53 4.52 -1.79 12.45
C LEU A 53 4.81 -1.50 13.93
N GLN A 54 5.93 -1.98 14.46
CA GLN A 54 6.27 -1.77 15.87
C GLN A 54 6.69 -0.32 16.16
N ALA A 55 7.34 0.33 15.20
CA ALA A 55 7.75 1.72 15.34
C ALA A 55 6.57 2.67 15.17
N ASP A 56 5.67 2.38 14.24
CA ASP A 56 4.68 3.33 13.72
C ASP A 56 3.29 3.14 14.33
N PHE A 57 2.97 1.96 14.87
CA PHE A 57 1.63 1.64 15.37
C PHE A 57 1.63 1.13 16.82
N ILE A 58 0.48 1.26 17.47
CA ILE A 58 0.17 0.61 18.74
C ILE A 58 -1.04 -0.31 18.58
N HIS A 59 -1.01 -1.41 19.33
CA HIS A 59 -2.15 -2.31 19.44
C HIS A 59 -3.28 -1.67 20.21
N ARG A 60 -4.51 -1.91 19.77
CA ARG A 60 -5.73 -1.56 20.50
C ARG A 60 -6.79 -2.65 20.37
N GLU A 61 -7.82 -2.57 21.22
CA GLU A 61 -8.97 -3.46 21.12
C GLU A 61 -9.74 -3.23 19.82
N ILE A 62 -10.30 -4.31 19.27
CA ILE A 62 -11.12 -4.28 18.06
C ILE A 62 -12.37 -3.44 18.33
N SER A 63 -12.43 -2.27 17.70
CA SER A 63 -13.53 -1.31 17.86
C SER A 63 -14.67 -1.51 16.87
N LYS A 64 -14.39 -2.08 15.69
CA LYS A 64 -15.37 -2.36 14.62
C LYS A 64 -15.07 -3.71 14.00
N ASN A 65 -16.07 -4.47 13.55
CA ASN A 65 -15.81 -5.72 12.83
C ASN A 65 -15.75 -5.44 11.31
N LEU A 66 -14.60 -4.96 10.80
CA LEU A 66 -14.42 -4.71 9.36
C LEU A 66 -14.04 -5.98 8.60
N LEU A 67 -13.38 -6.91 9.28
CA LEU A 67 -12.98 -8.21 8.75
C LEU A 67 -13.76 -9.31 9.46
N SER A 68 -14.23 -10.31 8.71
CA SER A 68 -14.85 -11.51 9.25
C SER A 68 -13.81 -12.63 9.26
N GLY A 69 -13.16 -12.86 10.39
CA GLY A 69 -12.16 -13.91 10.55
C GLY A 69 -12.82 -15.25 10.85
N GLN A 70 -13.48 -15.89 9.86
CA GLN A 70 -13.98 -17.25 10.09
C GLN A 70 -12.83 -18.22 10.42
N ASP A 71 -11.61 -17.96 9.93
CA ASP A 71 -10.44 -18.84 10.11
C ASP A 71 -9.12 -18.09 10.43
N GLY A 72 -9.18 -16.83 10.88
CA GLY A 72 -8.00 -15.97 11.03
C GLY A 72 -7.96 -15.15 12.33
N LEU A 73 -6.75 -14.75 12.73
CA LEU A 73 -6.53 -13.86 13.87
C LEU A 73 -6.62 -12.40 13.41
N ILE A 74 -7.50 -11.63 14.05
CA ILE A 74 -7.68 -10.20 13.76
C ILE A 74 -6.89 -9.38 14.78
N VAL A 75 -6.09 -8.44 14.26
CA VAL A 75 -5.36 -7.46 15.07
C VAL A 75 -5.75 -6.06 14.60
N GLU A 76 -6.11 -5.18 15.54
CA GLU A 76 -6.38 -3.76 15.26
C GLU A 76 -5.22 -2.90 15.75
N LEU A 77 -4.73 -2.04 14.87
CA LEU A 77 -3.58 -1.16 15.14
C LEU A 77 -3.95 0.29 14.78
N GLU A 78 -3.56 1.23 15.62
CA GLU A 78 -3.68 2.67 15.33
C GLU A 78 -2.30 3.32 15.21
N PRO A 79 -2.15 4.32 14.32
CA PRO A 79 -0.86 4.98 14.12
C PRO A 79 -0.49 5.82 15.36
N LYS A 80 0.77 5.75 15.78
CA LYS A 80 1.29 6.55 16.92
C LYS A 80 1.29 8.04 16.62
N LYS A 81 1.45 8.40 15.36
CA LYS A 81 1.34 9.78 14.87
C LYS A 81 0.00 9.91 14.17
N SER A 82 -0.78 10.93 14.53
CA SER A 82 -2.04 11.20 13.84
C SER A 82 -1.78 11.56 12.37
N THR A 83 -2.60 11.00 11.50
CA THR A 83 -2.52 11.17 10.04
C THR A 83 -3.92 11.47 9.51
N ALA A 84 -4.04 12.38 8.54
CA ALA A 84 -5.34 12.80 8.04
C ALA A 84 -6.13 11.68 7.32
N ASN A 85 -5.42 10.68 6.80
CA ASN A 85 -5.95 9.63 5.92
C ASN A 85 -5.98 8.23 6.55
N LEU A 86 -5.69 8.11 7.85
CA LEU A 86 -5.77 6.82 8.56
C LEU A 86 -6.17 7.03 10.02
N ALA A 87 -7.21 6.31 10.43
CA ALA A 87 -7.64 6.17 11.82
C ALA A 87 -7.09 4.89 12.44
N PHE A 88 -7.27 3.76 11.77
CA PHE A 88 -6.72 2.47 12.19
C PHE A 88 -6.67 1.48 11.03
N ILE A 89 -5.89 0.42 11.22
CA ILE A 89 -5.88 -0.75 10.35
C ILE A 89 -6.37 -1.98 11.11
N GLN A 90 -7.04 -2.89 10.39
CA GLN A 90 -7.23 -4.26 10.84
C GLN A 90 -6.46 -5.20 9.94
N LEU A 91 -5.73 -6.12 10.55
CA LEU A 91 -4.98 -7.17 9.87
C LEU A 91 -5.63 -8.50 10.21
N ASN A 92 -6.02 -9.25 9.19
CA ASN A 92 -6.37 -10.66 9.34
C ASN A 92 -5.15 -11.50 8.96
N VAL A 93 -4.66 -12.32 9.89
CA VAL A 93 -3.49 -13.18 9.69
C VAL A 93 -3.84 -14.64 9.94
N HIS A 94 -3.16 -15.54 9.22
CA HIS A 94 -3.31 -16.97 9.43
C HIS A 94 -2.86 -17.38 10.84
N PRO A 95 -3.61 -18.20 11.59
CA PRO A 95 -3.34 -18.47 13.01
C PRO A 95 -2.02 -19.22 13.26
N GLU A 96 -1.59 -20.08 12.32
CA GLU A 96 -0.37 -20.88 12.46
C GLU A 96 0.86 -20.25 11.79
N THR A 97 0.73 -19.79 10.54
CA THR A 97 1.86 -19.25 9.77
C THR A 97 2.06 -17.75 9.97
N TYR A 98 1.09 -17.05 10.55
CA TYR A 98 1.06 -15.59 10.68
C TYR A 98 1.13 -14.82 9.36
N ASN A 99 0.89 -15.50 8.23
CA ASN A 99 0.82 -14.86 6.93
C ASN A 99 -0.35 -13.88 6.88
N LEU A 100 -0.10 -12.68 6.36
CA LEU A 100 -1.13 -11.66 6.18
C LEU A 100 -2.11 -12.07 5.08
N GLN A 101 -3.40 -12.11 5.40
CA GLN A 101 -4.46 -12.53 4.47
C GLN A 101 -5.26 -11.34 3.95
N THR A 102 -5.67 -10.44 4.86
CA THR A 102 -6.49 -9.27 4.51
C THR A 102 -6.09 -8.07 5.35
N ILE A 103 -6.14 -6.90 4.73
CA ILE A 103 -5.91 -5.60 5.36
C ILE A 103 -7.18 -4.79 5.20
N ALA A 104 -7.74 -4.27 6.30
CA ALA A 104 -8.74 -3.20 6.26
C ALA A 104 -8.09 -1.90 6.73
N LEU A 105 -8.38 -0.81 6.03
CA LEU A 105 -7.91 0.53 6.36
C LEU A 105 -9.12 1.40 6.60
N MET A 106 -9.21 2.02 7.77
CA MET A 106 -10.26 2.97 8.13
C MET A 106 -9.66 4.38 8.14
N ASP A 107 -10.29 5.33 7.46
CA ASP A 107 -9.90 6.74 7.52
C ASP A 107 -10.62 7.51 8.65
N GLN A 108 -10.28 8.79 8.82
CA GLN A 108 -10.86 9.67 9.84
C GLN A 108 -12.30 10.11 9.52
N GLN A 109 -12.82 9.76 8.34
CA GLN A 109 -14.17 10.07 7.86
C GLN A 109 -15.08 8.84 7.82
N ASP A 110 -14.70 7.75 8.49
CA ASP A 110 -15.42 6.47 8.52
C ASP A 110 -15.54 5.75 7.16
N ASN A 111 -14.74 6.12 6.15
CA ASN A 111 -14.59 5.29 4.96
C ASN A 111 -13.59 4.18 5.22
N TYR A 112 -13.85 2.99 4.68
CA TYR A 112 -12.92 1.89 4.76
C TYR A 112 -12.66 1.23 3.42
N ARG A 113 -11.47 0.66 3.29
CA ARG A 113 -11.02 -0.11 2.13
C ARG A 113 -10.45 -1.43 2.60
N THR A 114 -10.66 -2.48 1.81
CA THR A 114 -10.10 -3.81 2.08
C THR A 114 -9.18 -4.24 0.95
N ILE A 115 -8.08 -4.89 1.33
CA ILE A 115 -7.10 -5.47 0.41
C ILE A 115 -6.94 -6.93 0.81
N GLN A 116 -7.30 -7.85 -0.08
CA GLN A 116 -7.12 -9.28 0.13
C GLN A 116 -5.89 -9.76 -0.63
N LEU A 117 -4.99 -10.45 0.08
CA LEU A 117 -3.79 -11.04 -0.49
C LEU A 117 -4.07 -12.49 -0.86
N MET A 118 -3.83 -12.83 -2.12
CA MET A 118 -4.07 -14.17 -2.67
C MET A 118 -2.83 -14.65 -3.42
N ASN A 119 -2.65 -15.97 -3.50
CA ASN A 119 -1.56 -16.59 -4.27
C ASN A 119 -0.16 -16.05 -3.93
N MET A 120 0.07 -15.74 -2.64
CA MET A 120 1.34 -15.19 -2.19
C MET A 120 2.49 -16.16 -2.44
N LYS A 121 3.56 -15.64 -3.04
CA LYS A 121 4.83 -16.33 -3.24
C LYS A 121 5.92 -15.53 -2.55
N TYR A 122 6.80 -16.22 -1.86
CA TYR A 122 7.86 -15.61 -1.05
C TYR A 122 9.23 -15.98 -1.59
N ASN A 123 10.24 -15.17 -1.25
CA ASN A 123 11.64 -15.41 -1.58
C ASN A 123 11.87 -15.65 -3.08
N LEU A 124 11.11 -14.93 -3.92
CA LEU A 124 11.34 -14.91 -5.36
C LEU A 124 12.55 -14.04 -5.66
N GLU A 125 13.43 -14.54 -6.53
CA GLU A 125 14.45 -13.71 -7.16
C GLU A 125 13.77 -12.93 -8.30
N ILE A 126 13.78 -11.60 -8.18
CA ILE A 126 13.21 -10.68 -9.17
C ILE A 126 14.33 -9.70 -9.53
N GLU A 127 14.58 -9.51 -10.82
CA GLU A 127 15.60 -8.57 -11.30
C GLU A 127 15.25 -7.12 -10.92
N ASP A 128 16.27 -6.32 -10.59
CA ASP A 128 16.08 -4.92 -10.16
C ASP A 128 15.35 -4.06 -11.22
N ASN A 129 15.59 -4.35 -12.51
CA ASN A 129 14.94 -3.67 -13.63
C ASN A 129 13.41 -3.79 -13.62
N PHE A 130 12.84 -4.78 -12.93
CA PHE A 130 11.40 -4.97 -12.79
C PHE A 130 10.76 -3.83 -11.98
N PHE A 131 11.56 -3.15 -11.16
CA PHE A 131 11.16 -2.03 -10.32
C PHE A 131 11.57 -0.67 -10.89
N GLU A 132 11.99 -0.63 -12.16
CA GLU A 132 12.24 0.60 -12.91
C GLU A 132 11.11 0.86 -13.92
N PHE A 133 10.83 2.13 -14.20
CA PHE A 133 9.86 2.53 -15.22
C PHE A 133 10.56 3.35 -16.31
N THR A 134 10.38 2.94 -17.56
CA THR A 134 10.94 3.65 -18.72
C THR A 134 9.91 4.63 -19.26
N VAL A 135 10.22 5.92 -19.14
CA VAL A 135 9.43 6.99 -19.76
C VAL A 135 9.78 7.08 -21.24
N THR A 136 8.78 7.04 -22.10
CA THR A 136 8.94 7.19 -23.56
C THR A 136 8.50 8.58 -24.02
N ASN A 137 8.92 9.00 -25.21
CA ASN A 137 8.73 10.39 -25.69
C ASN A 137 7.26 10.77 -25.98
N ASP A 138 6.39 9.78 -26.09
CA ASP A 138 4.94 9.90 -26.30
C ASP A 138 4.18 10.15 -24.99
N MET A 139 4.80 9.92 -23.83
CA MET A 139 4.15 10.11 -22.54
C MET A 139 4.24 11.56 -22.05
N GLU A 140 3.15 12.08 -21.53
CA GLU A 140 3.18 13.34 -20.77
C GLU A 140 3.83 13.10 -19.40
N VAL A 141 4.86 13.88 -19.06
CA VAL A 141 5.56 13.78 -17.77
C VAL A 141 5.07 14.86 -16.83
N ILE A 142 4.55 14.45 -15.67
CA ILE A 142 4.11 15.34 -14.60
C ILE A 142 5.07 15.21 -13.42
N GLU A 143 5.83 16.27 -13.12
CA GLU A 143 6.68 16.32 -11.93
C GLU A 143 5.87 16.85 -10.74
N ALA A 144 5.63 15.98 -9.75
CA ALA A 144 4.93 16.39 -8.53
C ALA A 144 5.94 16.66 -7.40
N GLY A 145 5.90 17.90 -6.90
CA GLY A 145 6.68 18.34 -5.75
C GLY A 145 7.71 19.44 -6.01
N ASN A 146 7.36 20.47 -6.78
CA ASN A 146 7.94 21.81 -6.56
C ASN A 146 7.27 22.48 -5.37
#